data_AF-A0A7S0C1N3-F1
#
_entry.id   AF-A0A7S0C1N3-F1
#
_cell.length_a   1.000
_cell.length_b   1.000
_cell.length_c   1.000
_cell.angle_alpha   90.00
_cell.angle_beta   90.00
_cell.angle_gamma   90.00
#
_symmetry.space_group_name_H-M   'P 1'
#
loop_
_entity.id
_entity.type
_entity.pdbx_description
1 polymer ?
#
loop_
_entity_poly.entity_id
_entity_poly.type
_entity_poly.pdbx_seq_one_letter_code
_entity_poly.pdbx_strand_id
1 'polypeptide(L)'
;MIGMDLGDLGLGEGKITKKNFITEVVHGIYVKERSIGIEAMREGITLGGYADLPAISRSMSEKVISTLMFADARVKIDDVLGALVPCYMCDEMGKEIKNPTNEERRLIEIQTKFYKTIFKSFLKDKAEKNKKFLAKFLSFVTGMSYVPHFLAKPDYSIRIEFHKGLPGEERLPSVKTCDNALLLPFHAYDCNRQLFEKLLKRSMRMCEKDGIFLMCKYDINTKK
;
A
#
# COMPACT_ATOMS: atom_id res chain seq x y z
N MET A 1 -17.89 -15.14 5.27
CA MET A 1 -18.55 -14.35 6.34
C MET A 1 -18.25 -15.03 7.65
N ILE A 2 -17.35 -14.47 8.45
CA ILE A 2 -17.21 -14.87 9.86
C ILE A 2 -18.13 -13.90 10.60
N GLY A 3 -19.23 -14.42 11.14
CA GLY A 3 -20.07 -13.66 12.07
C GLY A 3 -19.31 -13.56 13.38
N MET A 4 -18.73 -12.40 13.67
CA MET A 4 -18.24 -12.11 15.01
C MET A 4 -19.35 -11.41 15.77
N ASP A 5 -19.72 -12.00 16.89
CA ASP A 5 -20.58 -11.36 17.88
C ASP A 5 -19.74 -10.34 18.65
N LEU A 6 -20.20 -9.09 18.73
CA LEU A 6 -19.46 -7.99 19.35
C LEU A 6 -19.30 -8.20 20.87
N GLY A 7 -20.10 -9.08 21.47
CA GLY A 7 -20.02 -9.46 22.88
C GLY A 7 -18.72 -10.15 23.26
N ASP A 8 -18.11 -10.92 22.35
CA ASP A 8 -16.87 -11.68 22.62
C ASP A 8 -15.63 -10.78 22.73
N LEU A 9 -15.71 -9.53 22.25
CA LEU A 9 -14.64 -8.54 22.34
C LEU A 9 -14.63 -7.77 23.68
N GLY A 10 -15.56 -8.09 24.61
CA GLY A 10 -15.75 -7.33 25.85
C GLY A 10 -16.20 -5.89 25.61
N LEU A 11 -16.74 -5.62 24.42
CA LEU A 11 -17.37 -4.36 24.07
C LEU A 11 -18.75 -4.40 24.73
N GLY A 12 -18.87 -3.78 25.90
CA GLY A 12 -20.18 -3.57 26.53
C GLY A 12 -21.15 -2.95 25.52
N GLU A 13 -22.46 -3.09 25.76
CA GLU A 13 -23.59 -2.67 24.90
C GLU A 13 -23.61 -1.17 24.49
N GLY A 14 -22.51 -0.43 24.63
CA GLY A 14 -22.30 0.90 24.11
C GLY A 14 -22.23 0.90 22.58
N LYS A 15 -23.03 1.76 21.96
CA LYS A 15 -22.99 2.02 20.52
C LYS A 15 -21.57 2.43 20.10
N ILE A 16 -20.99 1.71 19.13
CA ILE A 16 -19.74 2.10 18.47
C ILE A 16 -19.97 3.42 17.71
N THR A 17 -19.12 4.40 17.98
CA THR A 17 -19.09 5.72 17.35
C THR A 17 -17.75 5.91 16.63
N LYS A 18 -17.65 6.89 15.72
CA LYS A 18 -16.37 7.24 15.09
C LYS A 18 -15.27 7.57 16.10
N LYS A 19 -15.64 8.07 17.29
CA LYS A 19 -14.71 8.53 18.33
C LYS A 19 -14.10 7.38 19.14
N ASN A 20 -14.83 6.28 19.36
CA ASN A 20 -14.36 5.13 20.13
C ASN A 20 -13.97 3.92 19.25
N PHE A 21 -14.21 3.98 17.93
CA PHE A 21 -13.86 2.89 17.00
C PHE A 21 -12.40 2.44 17.10
N ILE A 22 -11.44 3.38 17.21
CA ILE A 22 -10.01 3.05 17.31
C ILE A 22 -9.69 2.36 18.65
N THR A 23 -10.17 2.92 19.76
CA THR A 23 -9.80 2.44 21.10
C THR A 23 -10.54 1.18 21.53
N GLU A 24 -11.73 0.94 20.98
CA GLU A 24 -12.57 -0.19 21.36
C GLU A 24 -12.45 -1.34 20.35
N VAL A 25 -12.64 -1.05 19.05
CA VAL A 25 -12.68 -2.09 18.01
C VAL A 25 -11.28 -2.43 17.51
N VAL A 26 -10.49 -1.43 17.11
CA VAL A 26 -9.14 -1.69 16.58
C VAL A 26 -8.22 -2.23 17.68
N HIS A 27 -8.21 -1.63 18.87
CA HIS A 27 -7.42 -2.16 19.98
C HIS A 27 -7.89 -3.56 20.43
N GLY A 28 -9.21 -3.82 20.47
CA GLY A 28 -9.75 -5.14 20.78
C GLY A 28 -9.22 -6.22 19.83
N ILE A 29 -9.39 -6.01 18.53
CA ILE A 29 -8.99 -6.99 17.50
C ILE A 29 -7.47 -7.14 17.39
N TYR A 30 -6.71 -6.04 17.42
CA TYR A 30 -5.27 -6.10 17.14
C TYR A 30 -4.40 -6.35 18.36
N VAL A 31 -4.85 -5.95 19.56
CA VAL A 31 -4.06 -6.06 20.80
C VAL A 31 -4.64 -7.08 21.76
N LYS A 32 -5.94 -7.01 22.11
CA LYS A 32 -6.51 -7.92 23.11
C LYS A 32 -6.56 -9.37 22.64
N GLU A 33 -7.08 -9.64 21.46
CA GLU A 33 -7.18 -11.01 20.92
C GLU A 33 -5.82 -11.68 20.72
N ARG A 34 -4.77 -10.88 20.48
CA ARG A 34 -3.40 -11.37 20.25
C ARG A 34 -2.51 -11.24 21.49
N SER A 35 -3.06 -10.85 22.63
CA SER A 35 -2.32 -10.53 23.86
C SER A 35 -1.36 -11.64 24.29
N ILE A 36 -1.82 -12.89 24.35
CA ILE A 36 -0.98 -14.05 24.71
C ILE A 36 0.21 -14.21 23.75
N GLY A 37 -0.03 -14.09 22.44
CA GLY A 37 1.04 -14.18 21.44
C GLY A 37 2.03 -13.01 21.53
N ILE A 38 1.53 -11.79 21.77
CA ILE A 38 2.33 -10.59 21.97
C ILE A 38 3.19 -10.72 23.24
N GLU A 39 2.62 -11.24 24.32
CA GLU A 39 3.32 -11.49 25.58
C GLU A 39 4.40 -12.57 25.43
N ALA A 40 4.09 -13.70 24.78
CA ALA A 40 5.08 -14.74 24.50
C ALA A 40 6.23 -14.24 23.62
N MET A 41 5.94 -13.43 22.58
CA MET A 41 6.97 -12.78 21.77
C MET A 41 7.79 -11.80 22.62
N ARG A 42 7.14 -11.00 23.46
CA ARG A 42 7.84 -10.07 24.36
C ARG A 42 8.75 -10.83 25.32
N GLU A 43 8.29 -11.89 25.97
CA GLU A 43 9.11 -12.74 26.83
C GLU A 43 10.30 -13.32 26.07
N GLY A 44 10.08 -13.92 24.89
CA GLY A 44 11.16 -14.49 24.09
C GLY A 44 12.24 -13.46 23.70
N ILE A 45 11.84 -12.29 23.18
CA ILE A 45 12.78 -11.24 22.72
C ILE A 45 13.48 -10.58 23.93
N THR A 46 12.81 -10.47 25.08
CA THR A 46 13.41 -9.94 26.33
C THR A 46 14.19 -11.00 27.12
N LEU A 47 14.34 -12.22 26.61
CA LEU A 47 14.93 -13.39 27.28
C LEU A 47 14.26 -13.72 28.63
N GLY A 48 12.95 -13.53 28.74
CA GLY A 48 12.19 -13.70 29.99
C GLY A 48 12.25 -12.48 30.91
N GLY A 49 12.39 -11.28 30.33
CA GLY A 49 12.43 -10.01 31.08
C GLY A 49 13.82 -9.54 31.51
N TYR A 50 14.89 -10.23 31.12
CA TYR A 50 16.27 -9.83 31.41
C TYR A 50 16.73 -8.59 30.63
N ALA A 51 16.12 -8.34 29.46
CA ALA A 51 16.35 -7.14 28.66
C ALA A 51 15.11 -6.24 28.67
N ASP A 52 15.24 -4.99 29.12
CA ASP A 52 14.16 -3.99 29.06
C ASP A 52 14.07 -3.35 27.66
N LEU A 53 13.63 -4.15 26.69
CA LEU A 53 13.38 -3.69 25.33
C LEU A 53 12.38 -2.53 25.26
N PRO A 54 11.31 -2.47 26.07
CA PRO A 54 10.46 -1.28 26.14
C PRO A 54 11.24 -0.01 26.50
N ALA A 55 12.12 -0.03 27.50
CA ALA A 55 12.93 1.16 27.84
C ALA A 55 13.86 1.57 26.70
N ILE A 56 14.49 0.61 26.02
CA ILE A 56 15.39 0.89 24.89
C ILE A 56 14.60 1.42 23.68
N SER A 57 13.47 0.81 23.37
CA SER A 57 12.68 1.08 22.17
C SER A 57 11.75 2.29 22.27
N ARG A 58 11.33 2.70 23.48
CA ARG A 58 10.50 3.92 23.70
C ARG A 58 11.13 5.20 23.14
N SER A 59 12.45 5.26 23.10
CA SER A 59 13.20 6.40 22.57
C SER A 59 13.37 6.37 21.04
N MET A 60 13.00 5.26 20.40
CA MET A 60 13.22 5.01 18.99
C MET A 60 11.90 5.03 18.22
N SER A 61 11.87 5.67 17.05
CA SER A 61 10.71 5.54 16.16
C SER A 61 10.54 4.09 15.70
N GLU A 62 9.31 3.67 15.39
CA GLU A 62 8.99 2.33 14.85
C GLU A 62 9.91 1.96 13.67
N LYS A 63 10.18 2.92 12.80
CA LYS A 63 11.09 2.76 11.67
C LYS A 63 12.51 2.37 12.09
N VAL A 64 13.03 2.96 13.16
CA VAL A 64 14.38 2.63 13.67
C VAL A 64 14.39 1.24 14.27
N ILE A 65 13.38 0.88 15.05
CA ILE A 65 13.23 -0.46 15.64
C ILE A 65 13.15 -1.50 14.52
N SER A 66 12.33 -1.25 13.49
CA SER A 66 12.18 -2.13 12.33
C SER A 66 13.51 -2.31 11.59
N THR A 67 14.28 -1.25 11.34
CA THR A 67 15.60 -1.37 10.68
C THR A 67 16.64 -2.10 11.56
N LEU A 68 16.56 -1.99 12.88
CA LEU A 68 17.46 -2.73 13.79
C LEU A 68 17.13 -4.22 13.84
N MET A 69 15.85 -4.55 13.91
CA MET A 69 15.36 -5.93 14.01
C MET A 69 15.37 -6.65 12.65
N PHE A 70 15.19 -5.90 11.57
CA PHE A 70 15.12 -6.41 10.21
C PHE A 70 16.10 -5.64 9.33
N ALA A 71 17.06 -6.35 8.73
CA ALA A 71 17.98 -5.75 7.78
C ALA A 71 17.23 -5.06 6.63
N ASP A 72 17.79 -3.96 6.09
CA ASP A 72 17.24 -3.28 4.92
C ASP A 72 17.08 -4.29 3.77
N ALA A 73 15.83 -4.47 3.31
CA ALA A 73 15.53 -5.39 2.21
C ALA A 73 16.32 -4.98 0.96
N ARG A 74 17.12 -5.91 0.43
CA ARG A 74 17.83 -5.72 -0.84
C ARG A 74 16.87 -5.99 -1.99
N VAL A 75 16.27 -4.93 -2.51
CA VAL A 75 15.31 -5.01 -3.61
C VAL A 75 16.02 -4.79 -4.94
N LYS A 76 15.98 -5.78 -5.83
CA LYS A 76 16.46 -5.62 -7.21
C LYS A 76 15.33 -5.09 -8.11
N ILE A 77 15.70 -4.26 -9.08
CA ILE A 77 14.72 -3.71 -10.03
C ILE A 77 14.05 -4.80 -10.86
N ASP A 78 14.78 -5.85 -11.25
CA ASP A 78 14.25 -6.93 -12.08
C ASP A 78 13.17 -7.73 -11.34
N ASP A 79 13.35 -7.99 -10.05
CA ASP A 79 12.35 -8.66 -9.21
C ASP A 79 11.07 -7.83 -9.12
N VAL A 80 11.20 -6.52 -8.93
CA VAL A 80 10.06 -5.60 -8.91
C VAL A 80 9.36 -5.60 -10.25
N LEU A 81 10.09 -5.39 -11.35
CA LEU A 81 9.52 -5.34 -12.69
C LEU A 81 8.86 -6.66 -13.12
N GLY A 82 9.38 -7.80 -12.66
CA GLY A 82 8.81 -9.12 -12.87
C GLY A 82 7.51 -9.35 -12.09
N ALA A 83 7.36 -8.73 -10.92
CA ALA A 83 6.14 -8.80 -10.12
C ALA A 83 5.02 -7.87 -10.63
N LEU A 84 5.32 -6.87 -11.47
CA LEU A 84 4.32 -5.90 -11.93
C LEU A 84 3.42 -6.48 -13.04
N VAL A 85 2.10 -6.43 -12.82
CA VAL A 85 1.09 -6.83 -13.81
C VAL A 85 0.22 -5.60 -14.14
N PRO A 86 0.18 -5.13 -15.40
CA PRO A 86 -0.71 -4.06 -15.78
C PRO A 86 -2.15 -4.60 -15.91
N CYS A 87 -3.11 -3.85 -15.38
CA CYS A 87 -4.54 -4.09 -15.54
C CYS A 87 -5.15 -2.87 -16.24
N TYR A 88 -5.44 -3.04 -17.53
CA TYR A 88 -5.95 -1.95 -18.36
C TYR A 88 -7.46 -1.86 -18.25
N MET A 89 -8.00 -0.64 -18.39
CA MET A 89 -9.45 -0.42 -18.45
C MET A 89 -10.22 -1.05 -17.29
N CYS A 90 -9.85 -0.69 -16.06
CA CYS A 90 -10.57 -1.13 -14.87
C CYS A 90 -11.84 -0.31 -14.65
N ASP A 91 -12.95 -0.99 -14.35
CA ASP A 91 -14.14 -0.37 -13.77
C ASP A 91 -13.87 0.13 -12.33
N GLU A 92 -14.86 0.76 -11.70
CA GLU A 92 -14.74 1.27 -10.32
C GLU A 92 -14.43 0.17 -9.29
N MET A 93 -14.74 -1.08 -9.61
CA MET A 93 -14.49 -2.25 -8.77
C MET A 93 -13.12 -2.88 -9.05
N GLY A 94 -12.35 -2.37 -10.01
CA GLY A 94 -11.04 -2.92 -10.40
C GLY A 94 -11.10 -4.08 -11.38
N LYS A 95 -12.26 -4.35 -12.01
CA LYS A 95 -12.39 -5.41 -13.02
C LYS A 95 -12.06 -4.88 -14.40
N GLU A 96 -11.24 -5.62 -15.15
CA GLU A 96 -10.94 -5.30 -16.55
C GLU A 96 -12.19 -5.43 -17.43
N ILE A 97 -12.41 -4.44 -18.28
CA ILE A 97 -13.50 -4.43 -19.25
C ILE A 97 -13.15 -5.37 -20.41
N LYS A 98 -13.90 -6.47 -20.53
CA LYS A 98 -13.60 -7.56 -21.49
C LYS A 98 -13.91 -7.24 -22.96
N ASN A 99 -14.76 -6.25 -23.23
CA ASN A 99 -15.21 -5.90 -24.59
C ASN A 99 -15.07 -4.39 -24.84
N PRO A 100 -13.85 -3.87 -25.07
CA PRO A 100 -13.64 -2.45 -25.24
C PRO A 100 -14.19 -1.96 -26.59
N THR A 101 -14.89 -0.83 -26.54
CA THR A 101 -15.28 -0.03 -27.72
C THR A 101 -14.03 0.54 -28.45
N ASN A 102 -14.20 1.10 -29.64
CA ASN A 102 -13.08 1.68 -30.41
C ASN A 102 -12.36 2.80 -29.66
N GLU A 103 -13.09 3.65 -28.93
CA GLU A 103 -12.50 4.70 -28.09
C GLU A 103 -11.72 4.10 -26.92
N GLU A 104 -12.27 3.07 -26.29
CA GLU A 104 -11.62 2.37 -25.19
C GLU A 104 -10.36 1.62 -25.63
N ARG A 105 -10.31 1.10 -26.86
CA ARG A 105 -9.08 0.55 -27.44
C ARG A 105 -7.96 1.58 -27.55
N ARG A 106 -8.27 2.80 -27.99
CA ARG A 106 -7.28 3.91 -28.04
C ARG A 106 -6.74 4.23 -26.64
N LEU A 107 -7.60 4.15 -25.61
CA LEU A 107 -7.17 4.36 -24.23
C LEU A 107 -6.27 3.22 -23.73
N ILE A 108 -6.57 1.96 -24.06
CA ILE A 108 -5.68 0.82 -23.78
C ILE A 108 -4.30 1.03 -24.42
N GLU A 109 -4.24 1.54 -25.66
CA GLU A 109 -2.98 1.85 -26.33
C GLU A 109 -2.17 2.90 -25.57
N ILE A 110 -2.81 3.97 -25.11
CA ILE A 110 -2.19 5.02 -24.29
C ILE A 110 -1.66 4.44 -22.97
N GLN A 111 -2.49 3.68 -22.24
CA GLN A 111 -2.11 3.05 -20.98
C GLN A 111 -0.96 2.06 -21.17
N THR A 112 -1.00 1.26 -22.25
CA THR A 112 0.06 0.31 -22.61
C THR A 112 1.36 1.04 -22.90
N LYS A 113 1.31 2.12 -23.68
CA LYS A 113 2.47 2.97 -23.97
C LYS A 113 3.04 3.55 -22.68
N PHE A 114 2.20 4.14 -21.83
CA PHE A 114 2.61 4.68 -20.54
C PHE A 114 3.29 3.61 -19.67
N TYR A 115 2.67 2.45 -19.48
CA TYR A 115 3.22 1.38 -18.65
C TYR A 115 4.57 0.89 -19.16
N LYS A 116 4.66 0.56 -20.46
CA LYS A 116 5.89 0.01 -21.06
C LYS A 116 7.04 1.01 -21.11
N THR A 117 6.76 2.28 -21.45
CA THR A 117 7.80 3.26 -21.77
C THR A 117 8.08 4.23 -20.63
N ILE A 118 7.06 4.65 -19.88
CA ILE A 118 7.19 5.70 -18.85
C ILE A 118 7.30 5.07 -17.48
N PHE A 119 6.35 4.21 -17.10
CA PHE A 119 6.30 3.66 -15.75
C PHE A 119 7.54 2.80 -15.44
N LYS A 120 7.85 1.83 -16.32
CA LYS A 120 9.02 0.96 -16.13
C LYS A 120 10.35 1.73 -16.18
N SER A 121 10.52 2.68 -17.11
CA SER A 121 11.75 3.49 -17.18
C SER A 121 11.91 4.40 -15.96
N PHE A 122 10.82 4.99 -15.49
CA PHE A 122 10.83 5.77 -14.26
C PHE A 122 11.32 4.96 -13.06
N LEU A 123 10.82 3.73 -12.87
CA LEU A 123 11.26 2.88 -11.76
C LEU A 123 12.76 2.54 -11.86
N LYS A 124 13.25 2.21 -13.06
CA LYS A 124 14.68 1.96 -13.31
C LYS A 124 15.53 3.18 -12.94
N ASP A 125 15.21 4.33 -13.52
CA ASP A 125 15.97 5.58 -13.31
C ASP A 125 15.99 6.01 -11.83
N LYS A 126 14.90 5.76 -11.08
CA LYS A 126 14.85 6.06 -9.65
C LYS A 126 15.59 5.03 -8.79
N ALA A 127 15.55 3.76 -9.16
CA ALA A 127 16.31 2.71 -8.46
C ALA A 127 17.82 2.96 -8.56
N GLU A 128 18.30 3.37 -9.73
CA GLU A 128 19.72 3.70 -9.95
C GLU A 128 20.17 4.91 -9.10
N LYS A 129 19.33 5.96 -9.04
CA LYS A 129 19.66 7.20 -8.34
C LYS A 129 19.47 7.11 -6.82
N ASN A 130 18.64 6.20 -6.34
CA ASN A 130 18.34 6.05 -4.92
C ASN A 130 18.10 4.59 -4.53
N LYS A 131 19.09 4.00 -3.86
CA LYS A 131 19.06 2.59 -3.41
C LYS A 131 17.87 2.24 -2.51
N LYS A 132 17.26 3.21 -1.81
CA LYS A 132 16.10 3.00 -0.94
C LYS A 132 14.76 3.26 -1.64
N PHE A 133 14.77 3.72 -2.90
CA PHE A 133 13.55 4.09 -3.61
C PHE A 133 12.62 2.89 -3.81
N LEU A 134 13.13 1.75 -4.27
CA LEU A 134 12.30 0.57 -4.54
C LEU A 134 11.63 0.02 -3.28
N ALA A 135 12.35 -0.05 -2.16
CA ALA A 135 11.78 -0.46 -0.88
C ALA A 135 10.65 0.48 -0.43
N LYS A 136 10.81 1.80 -0.60
CA LYS A 136 9.77 2.79 -0.33
C LYS A 136 8.56 2.65 -1.26
N PHE A 137 8.81 2.42 -2.55
CA PHE A 137 7.76 2.21 -3.54
C PHE A 137 6.95 0.95 -3.22
N LEU A 138 7.61 -0.16 -2.91
CA LEU A 138 6.95 -1.40 -2.50
C LEU A 138 6.13 -1.17 -1.23
N SER A 139 6.71 -0.50 -0.22
CA SER A 139 6.00 -0.24 1.04
C SER A 139 4.76 0.62 0.81
N PHE A 140 4.86 1.62 -0.06
CA PHE A 140 3.71 2.43 -0.48
C PHE A 140 2.61 1.60 -1.15
N VAL A 141 2.95 0.70 -2.08
CA VAL A 141 1.95 -0.04 -2.87
C VAL A 141 1.39 -1.27 -2.14
N THR A 142 2.21 -1.92 -1.33
CA THR A 142 1.93 -3.28 -0.80
C THR A 142 1.94 -3.36 0.73
N GLY A 143 2.37 -2.28 1.41
CA GLY A 143 2.64 -2.31 2.85
C GLY A 143 3.95 -3.01 3.22
N MET A 144 4.62 -3.70 2.28
CA MET A 144 5.87 -4.41 2.51
C MET A 144 7.04 -3.73 1.80
N SER A 145 8.23 -3.76 2.40
CA SER A 145 9.45 -3.19 1.80
C SER A 145 10.23 -4.14 0.88
N TYR A 146 9.67 -5.33 0.60
CA TYR A 146 10.33 -6.42 -0.13
C TYR A 146 9.37 -7.09 -1.13
N VAL A 147 9.94 -7.83 -2.10
CA VAL A 147 9.21 -8.76 -2.97
C VAL A 147 9.34 -10.15 -2.37
N PRO A 148 8.24 -10.88 -2.05
CA PRO A 148 8.31 -12.24 -1.56
C PRO A 148 9.08 -13.16 -2.51
N HIS A 149 9.84 -14.10 -1.96
CA HIS A 149 10.56 -15.09 -2.75
C HIS A 149 9.56 -16.01 -3.48
N PHE A 150 9.81 -16.32 -4.76
CA PHE A 150 8.89 -17.09 -5.60
C PHE A 150 8.52 -18.47 -5.02
N LEU A 151 9.43 -19.11 -4.28
CA LEU A 151 9.14 -20.38 -3.58
C LEU A 151 8.09 -20.24 -2.47
N ALA A 152 8.05 -19.09 -1.79
CA ALA A 152 7.09 -18.84 -0.72
C ALA A 152 5.74 -18.36 -1.25
N LYS A 153 5.75 -17.61 -2.36
CA LYS A 153 4.55 -17.06 -2.99
C LYS A 153 4.73 -16.97 -4.52
N PRO A 154 4.49 -18.06 -5.27
CA PRO A 154 4.75 -18.12 -6.69
C PRO A 154 3.86 -17.16 -7.51
N ASP A 155 2.64 -16.91 -7.03
CA ASP A 155 1.66 -16.04 -7.69
C ASP A 155 1.71 -14.58 -7.17
N TYR A 156 2.81 -14.18 -6.54
CA TYR A 156 2.95 -12.81 -6.07
C TYR A 156 2.97 -11.84 -7.26
N SER A 157 2.02 -10.91 -7.26
CA SER A 157 1.94 -9.84 -8.25
C SER A 157 1.55 -8.52 -7.62
N ILE A 158 1.97 -7.44 -8.26
CA ILE A 158 1.63 -6.07 -7.96
C ILE A 158 0.84 -5.53 -9.14
N ARG A 159 -0.44 -5.23 -8.94
CA ARG A 159 -1.32 -4.78 -10.01
C ARG A 159 -1.16 -3.28 -10.24
N ILE A 160 -1.05 -2.87 -11.50
CA ILE A 160 -1.06 -1.47 -11.92
C ILE A 160 -2.38 -1.23 -12.65
N GLU A 161 -3.38 -0.71 -11.94
CA GLU A 161 -4.76 -0.62 -12.41
C GLU A 161 -5.09 0.78 -12.94
N PHE A 162 -5.67 0.87 -14.14
CA PHE A 162 -6.10 2.15 -14.74
C PHE A 162 -7.62 2.31 -14.65
N HIS A 163 -8.12 3.21 -13.79
CA HIS A 163 -9.54 3.27 -13.38
C HIS A 163 -10.36 4.36 -14.07
N LYS A 164 -11.55 3.99 -14.58
CA LYS A 164 -12.49 4.88 -15.31
C LYS A 164 -13.16 5.94 -14.41
N GLY A 165 -13.34 5.65 -13.13
CA GLY A 165 -14.06 6.51 -12.16
C GLY A 165 -13.20 7.54 -11.41
N LEU A 166 -11.96 7.77 -11.85
CA LEU A 166 -11.06 8.74 -11.23
C LEU A 166 -11.03 10.05 -12.04
N PRO A 167 -11.89 11.05 -11.75
CA PRO A 167 -11.85 12.32 -12.47
C PRO A 167 -10.54 13.09 -12.19
N GLY A 168 -9.95 13.66 -13.25
CA GLY A 168 -8.85 14.64 -13.20
C GLY A 168 -7.48 14.12 -13.66
N GLU A 169 -6.88 14.79 -14.64
CA GLU A 169 -5.51 14.58 -15.15
C GLU A 169 -4.44 14.76 -14.05
N GLU A 170 -4.76 15.51 -12.98
CA GLU A 170 -3.84 15.79 -11.87
C GLU A 170 -4.04 14.89 -10.64
N ARG A 171 -4.82 13.81 -10.75
CA ARG A 171 -5.12 12.97 -9.59
C ARG A 171 -3.89 12.21 -9.10
N LEU A 172 -3.71 12.24 -7.78
CA LEU A 172 -2.69 11.49 -7.07
C LEU A 172 -2.88 9.97 -7.28
N PRO A 173 -1.80 9.22 -7.58
CA PRO A 173 -1.84 7.76 -7.48
C PRO A 173 -2.31 7.33 -6.08
N SER A 174 -3.18 6.34 -6.01
CA SER A 174 -3.67 5.75 -4.77
C SER A 174 -3.37 4.25 -4.73
N VAL A 175 -3.53 3.61 -3.57
CA VAL A 175 -3.09 2.22 -3.36
C VAL A 175 -4.15 1.41 -2.63
N LYS A 176 -4.24 0.12 -2.96
CA LYS A 176 -4.94 -0.90 -2.18
C LYS A 176 -3.90 -1.92 -1.74
N THR A 177 -3.31 -1.70 -0.57
CA THR A 177 -2.21 -2.55 -0.06
C THR A 177 -2.65 -3.99 0.21
N CYS A 178 -3.92 -4.20 0.59
CA CYS A 178 -4.50 -5.54 0.74
C CYS A 178 -4.50 -6.35 -0.57
N ASP A 179 -4.55 -5.65 -1.70
CA ASP A 179 -4.62 -6.26 -3.04
C ASP A 179 -3.31 -6.13 -3.82
N ASN A 180 -2.26 -5.54 -3.21
CA ASN A 180 -1.02 -5.13 -3.88
C ASN A 180 -1.27 -4.30 -5.15
N ALA A 181 -2.21 -3.36 -5.12
CA ALA A 181 -2.59 -2.59 -6.31
C ALA A 181 -2.23 -1.10 -6.20
N LEU A 182 -1.57 -0.59 -7.24
CA LEU A 182 -1.40 0.85 -7.50
C LEU A 182 -2.47 1.28 -8.50
N LEU A 183 -3.31 2.23 -8.09
CA LEU A 183 -4.38 2.76 -8.93
C LEU A 183 -3.93 4.06 -9.59
N LEU A 184 -4.04 4.09 -10.90
CA LEU A 184 -3.70 5.22 -11.75
C LEU A 184 -4.94 5.76 -12.47
N PRO A 185 -4.96 7.05 -12.83
CA PRO A 185 -6.02 7.64 -13.65
C PRO A 185 -6.12 6.97 -15.02
N PHE A 186 -7.34 6.94 -15.55
CA PHE A 186 -7.67 6.27 -16.80
C PHE A 186 -6.82 6.71 -18.00
N HIS A 187 -6.53 8.00 -18.11
CA HIS A 187 -5.77 8.58 -19.21
C HIS A 187 -4.25 8.40 -19.06
N ALA A 188 -3.80 7.72 -17.98
CA ALA A 188 -2.39 7.46 -17.71
C ALA A 188 -1.52 8.74 -17.76
N TYR A 189 -2.05 9.83 -17.20
CA TYR A 189 -1.44 11.17 -17.21
C TYR A 189 -1.07 11.67 -18.60
N ASP A 190 -1.79 11.22 -19.63
CA ASP A 190 -1.54 11.51 -21.05
C ASP A 190 -0.10 11.24 -21.49
N CYS A 191 0.50 10.19 -20.91
CA CYS A 191 1.91 9.88 -21.12
C CYS A 191 2.88 11.02 -20.70
N ASN A 192 2.48 11.89 -19.77
CA ASN A 192 3.35 12.91 -19.21
C ASN A 192 4.17 12.35 -18.04
N ARG A 193 5.43 12.02 -18.33
CA ARG A 193 6.39 11.48 -17.35
C ARG A 193 6.63 12.42 -16.16
N GLN A 194 6.74 13.73 -16.40
CA GLN A 194 7.06 14.70 -15.35
C GLN A 194 5.88 14.86 -14.38
N LEU A 195 4.66 14.91 -14.93
CA LEU A 195 3.43 14.96 -14.14
C LEU A 195 3.29 13.70 -13.28
N PHE A 196 3.43 12.51 -13.87
CA PHE A 196 3.39 11.25 -13.14
C PHE A 196 4.42 11.21 -12.00
N GLU A 197 5.68 11.57 -12.27
CA GLU A 197 6.73 11.59 -11.25
C GLU A 197 6.38 12.55 -10.10
N LYS A 198 5.90 13.76 -10.41
CA LYS A 198 5.51 14.77 -9.43
C LYS A 198 4.40 14.24 -8.53
N LEU A 199 3.36 13.65 -9.12
CA LEU A 199 2.19 13.16 -8.40
C LEU A 199 2.49 11.91 -7.57
N LEU A 200 3.22 10.93 -8.11
CA LEU A 200 3.62 9.73 -7.35
C LEU A 200 4.49 10.09 -6.15
N LYS A 201 5.48 10.98 -6.33
CA LYS A 201 6.30 11.47 -5.21
C LYS A 201 5.47 12.16 -4.14
N ARG A 202 4.43 12.89 -4.54
CA ARG A 202 3.51 13.55 -3.61
C ARG A 202 2.67 12.52 -2.84
N SER A 203 2.09 11.53 -3.52
CA SER A 203 1.34 10.44 -2.87
C SER A 203 2.17 9.69 -1.85
N MET A 204 3.38 9.27 -2.23
CA MET A 204 4.27 8.52 -1.33
C MET A 204 4.61 9.32 -0.07
N ARG A 205 4.87 10.64 -0.20
CA ARG A 205 5.16 11.50 0.95
C ARG A 205 3.96 11.70 1.87
N MET A 206 2.75 11.79 1.32
CA MET A 206 1.53 11.94 2.12
C MET A 206 1.27 10.69 2.97
N CYS A 207 1.41 9.49 2.37
CA CYS A 207 1.29 8.24 3.13
C CYS A 207 2.37 8.10 4.22
N GLU A 208 3.62 8.51 3.97
CA GLU A 208 4.69 8.48 4.99
C GLU A 208 4.42 9.42 6.18
N LYS A 209 3.76 10.57 5.97
CA LYS A 209 3.54 11.56 7.03
C LYS A 209 2.29 11.30 7.86
N ASP A 210 1.20 10.93 7.19
CA ASP A 210 -0.10 10.93 7.85
C ASP A 210 -0.49 9.53 8.36
N GLY A 211 0.26 8.47 8.00
CA GLY A 211 -0.15 7.07 8.22
C GLY A 211 -1.45 6.70 7.50
N ILE A 212 -2.03 7.64 6.76
CA ILE A 212 -3.23 7.48 5.96
C ILE A 212 -2.81 6.78 4.67
N PHE A 213 -3.02 5.47 4.62
CA PHE A 213 -3.26 4.81 3.35
C PHE A 213 -4.49 5.48 2.75
N LEU A 214 -4.32 6.15 1.60
CA LEU A 214 -5.42 6.77 0.86
C LEU A 214 -6.38 5.67 0.40
N MET A 215 -7.22 5.17 1.32
CA MET A 215 -8.36 4.33 0.99
C MET A 215 -9.23 5.11 0.01
N CYS A 216 -9.64 4.46 -1.07
CA CYS A 216 -10.39 5.03 -2.18
C CYS A 216 -11.75 5.61 -1.78
N LYS A 217 -11.76 6.73 -1.04
CA LYS A 217 -12.88 7.67 -0.89
C LYS A 217 -12.31 9.03 -0.52
N TYR A 218 -11.89 9.80 -1.52
CA TYR A 218 -11.86 11.25 -1.40
C TYR A 218 -12.73 11.81 -2.53
N ASP A 219 -14.01 12.01 -2.20
CA ASP A 219 -14.79 13.10 -2.78
C ASP A 219 -14.10 14.39 -2.35
N ILE A 220 -13.38 15.01 -3.29
CA ILE A 220 -12.93 16.39 -3.13
C ILE A 220 -14.16 17.26 -3.42
N ASN A 221 -15.07 17.33 -2.46
CA ASN A 221 -16.15 18.30 -2.44
C ASN A 221 -16.52 18.64 -0.99
N THR A 222 -15.60 19.31 -0.31
CA THR A 222 -15.96 20.23 0.78
C THR A 222 -15.05 21.43 0.72
N LYS A 223 -15.46 22.43 -0.06
CA LYS A 223 -15.32 23.87 0.21
C LYS A 223 -16.14 24.65 -0.81
N LYS A 224 -17.41 24.87 -0.47
CA LYS A 224 -18.05 26.18 -0.63
C LYS A 224 -18.40 26.65 0.77
#